data_AF-A0A2S5LZ97-F1
#
_entry.id   AF-A0A2S5LZ97-F1
#
_cell.length_a   1.000
_cell.length_b   1.000
_cell.length_c   1.000
_cell.angle_alpha   90.00
_cell.angle_beta   90.00
_cell.angle_gamma   90.00
#
_symmetry.space_group_name_H-M   'P 1'
#
loop_
_entity.id
_entity.type
_entity.pdbx_description
1 polymer ?
#
loop_
_entity_poly.entity_id
_entity_poly.type
_entity_poly.pdbx_seq_one_letter_code
_entity_poly.pdbx_strand_id
1 'polypeptide(L)'
;MTELFNLIKEPLFWLLTPIVGLFWSVLGNLVTPFFQKYLSQLYQSRNRKRVSSILENRAKVERFFISYSERDSTKIDVIHGLLTAISIMVVGTGLLLLANLLPHPSKYLAYFIGVYAFYLGIKVIDKQHLLLGQVKLAQERELALDDWMNENNVAPSETNIINGFLVQWDSIKFNISETELLEHSKSS
;
A
#
# COMPACT_ATOMS: atom_id res chain seq x y z
N MET A 1 -1.05 66.44 8.54
CA MET A 1 -1.75 65.19 8.92
C MET A 1 -0.96 63.94 8.55
N THR A 2 -0.26 63.90 7.41
CA THR A 2 0.56 62.77 6.95
C THR A 2 1.82 62.52 7.79
N GLU A 3 2.52 63.55 8.26
CA GLU A 3 3.73 63.39 9.09
C GLU A 3 3.45 62.89 10.50
N LEU A 4 2.36 63.34 11.15
CA LEU A 4 1.95 62.86 12.47
C LEU A 4 1.53 61.38 12.45
N PHE A 5 0.95 60.93 11.33
CA PHE A 5 0.57 59.53 11.12
C PHE A 5 1.77 58.61 10.92
N ASN A 6 2.84 59.10 10.29
CA ASN A 6 4.09 58.36 10.15
C ASN A 6 4.88 58.30 11.46
N LEU A 7 4.82 59.36 12.27
CA LEU A 7 5.49 59.41 13.58
C LEU A 7 4.90 58.41 14.61
N ILE A 8 3.60 58.10 14.52
CA ILE A 8 2.93 57.13 15.40
C ILE A 8 3.05 55.70 14.86
N LYS A 9 3.13 55.52 13.54
CA LYS A 9 3.22 54.21 12.90
C LYS A 9 4.49 53.45 13.24
N GLU A 10 5.65 54.10 13.21
CA GLU A 10 6.93 53.46 13.50
C GLU A 10 7.01 52.87 14.92
N PRO A 11 6.78 53.62 16.01
CA PRO A 11 6.86 53.07 17.36
C PRO A 11 5.79 52.01 17.63
N LEU A 12 4.59 52.16 17.05
CA LEU A 12 3.54 51.15 17.16
C LEU A 12 3.94 49.85 16.44
N PHE A 13 4.59 49.94 15.27
CA PHE A 13 5.14 48.80 14.56
C PHE A 13 6.24 48.11 15.37
N TRP A 14 7.18 48.87 15.93
CA TRP A 14 8.26 48.34 16.78
C TRP A 14 7.74 47.72 18.08
N LEU A 15 6.61 48.19 18.62
CA LEU A 15 5.98 47.63 19.81
C LEU A 15 5.12 46.38 19.50
N LEU A 16 4.38 46.39 18.39
CA LEU A 16 3.50 45.28 18.01
C LEU A 16 4.28 44.07 17.48
N THR A 17 5.40 44.29 16.80
CA THR A 17 6.21 43.20 16.23
C THR A 17 6.67 42.17 17.28
N PRO A 18 7.26 42.55 18.44
CA PRO A 18 7.63 41.58 19.47
C PRO A 18 6.42 40.96 20.16
N ILE A 19 5.30 41.67 20.32
CA ILE A 19 4.05 41.12 20.89
C ILE A 19 3.48 40.04 19.96
N VAL A 20 3.44 40.29 18.66
CA VAL A 20 3.03 39.31 17.65
C VAL A 20 4.00 38.13 17.60
N GLY A 21 5.30 38.38 17.74
CA GLY A 21 6.32 37.32 17.86
C GLY A 21 6.12 36.44 19.11
N LEU A 22 5.82 37.03 20.26
CA LEU A 22 5.47 36.30 21.48
C LEU A 22 4.18 35.51 21.31
N PHE A 23 3.17 36.09 20.67
CA PHE A 23 1.90 35.41 20.38
C PHE A 23 2.11 34.20 19.46
N TRP A 24 2.92 34.34 18.40
CA TRP A 24 3.32 33.23 17.52
C TRP A 24 4.16 32.17 18.23
N SER A 25 5.04 32.55 19.16
CA SER A 25 5.83 31.61 19.95
C SER A 25 4.95 30.80 20.91
N VAL A 26 3.98 31.45 21.58
CA VAL A 26 3.00 30.78 22.45
C VAL A 26 2.09 29.86 21.64
N LEU A 27 1.58 30.31 20.49
CA LEU A 27 0.80 29.47 19.56
C LEU A 27 1.62 28.29 19.04
N GLY A 28 2.88 28.51 18.67
CA GLY A 28 3.80 27.46 18.25
C GLY A 28 3.98 26.40 19.33
N ASN A 29 4.24 26.81 20.57
CA ASN A 29 4.38 25.89 21.70
C ASN A 29 3.08 25.16 22.07
N LEU A 30 1.92 25.78 21.86
CA LEU A 30 0.62 25.14 22.06
C LEU A 30 0.30 24.13 20.96
N VAL A 31 0.61 24.44 19.70
CA VAL A 31 0.25 23.63 18.51
C VAL A 31 1.25 22.50 18.24
N THR A 32 2.53 22.69 18.56
CA THR A 32 3.60 21.69 18.39
C THR A 32 3.27 20.33 19.00
N PRO A 33 2.80 20.20 20.26
CA PRO A 33 2.46 18.89 20.83
C PRO A 33 1.27 18.22 20.11
N PHE A 34 0.31 18.99 19.58
CA PHE A 34 -0.79 18.42 18.78
C PHE A 34 -0.29 17.88 17.43
N PHE A 35 0.58 18.61 16.74
CA PHE A 35 1.18 18.14 15.49
C PHE A 35 2.09 16.93 15.71
N GLN A 36 2.91 16.92 16.76
CA GLN A 36 3.75 15.77 17.10
C GLN A 36 2.90 14.54 17.45
N LYS A 37 1.81 14.71 18.19
CA LYS A 37 0.85 13.64 18.49
C LYS A 37 0.14 13.13 17.24
N TYR A 38 -0.27 14.02 16.34
CA TYR A 38 -0.89 13.65 15.07
C TYR A 38 0.08 12.88 14.16
N LEU A 39 1.32 13.36 14.05
CA LEU A 39 2.37 12.68 13.28
C LEU A 39 2.69 11.32 13.90
N SER A 40 2.87 11.22 15.20
CA SER A 40 3.15 9.93 15.85
C SER A 40 1.99 8.95 15.68
N GLN A 41 0.73 9.40 15.75
CA GLN A 41 -0.44 8.57 15.43
C GLN A 41 -0.50 8.15 13.97
N LEU A 42 -0.15 9.04 13.03
CA LEU A 42 -0.03 8.70 11.60
C LEU A 42 1.06 7.66 11.36
N TYR A 43 2.23 7.82 11.98
CA TYR A 43 3.34 6.87 11.90
C TYR A 43 2.95 5.52 12.50
N GLN A 44 2.36 5.50 13.70
CA GLN A 44 1.88 4.27 14.34
C GLN A 44 0.77 3.60 13.51
N SER A 45 -0.18 4.36 12.97
CA SER A 45 -1.25 3.86 12.10
C SER A 45 -0.70 3.26 10.81
N ARG A 46 0.29 3.92 10.17
CA ARG A 46 0.96 3.39 8.98
C ARG A 46 1.75 2.12 9.29
N ASN A 47 2.46 2.06 10.42
CA ASN A 47 3.16 0.85 10.84
C ASN A 47 2.19 -0.30 11.11
N ARG A 48 1.08 -0.06 11.84
CA ARG A 48 0.05 -1.08 12.08
C ARG A 48 -0.56 -1.59 10.78
N LYS A 49 -0.88 -0.69 9.83
CA LYS A 49 -1.38 -1.06 8.50
C LYS A 49 -0.36 -1.86 7.70
N ARG A 50 0.93 -1.49 7.80
CA ARG A 50 2.02 -2.22 7.14
C ARG A 50 2.14 -3.64 7.69
N VAL A 51 2.21 -3.80 9.01
CA VAL A 51 2.30 -5.11 9.66
C VAL A 51 1.08 -5.98 9.31
N SER A 52 -0.12 -5.43 9.44
CA SER A 52 -1.37 -6.13 9.06
C SER A 52 -1.37 -6.56 7.59
N SER A 53 -0.91 -5.71 6.67
CA SER A 53 -0.81 -6.05 5.26
C SER A 53 0.21 -7.16 4.99
N ILE A 54 1.33 -7.19 5.71
CA ILE A 54 2.33 -8.24 5.57
C ILE A 54 1.78 -9.58 6.08
N LEU A 55 1.09 -9.58 7.22
CA LEU A 55 0.46 -10.78 7.77
C LEU A 55 -0.65 -11.33 6.87
N GLU A 56 -1.47 -10.46 6.27
CA GLU A 56 -2.48 -10.87 5.30
C GLU A 56 -1.83 -11.47 4.03
N ASN A 57 -0.73 -10.88 3.56
CA ASN A 57 0.02 -11.42 2.43
C ASN A 57 0.61 -12.80 2.75
N ARG A 58 1.20 -12.96 3.93
CA ARG A 58 1.70 -14.26 4.41
C ARG A 58 0.58 -15.30 4.43
N ALA A 59 -0.56 -14.98 5.03
CA ALA A 59 -1.70 -15.90 5.12
C ALA A 59 -2.20 -16.33 3.73
N LYS A 60 -2.18 -15.44 2.73
CA LYS A 60 -2.52 -15.80 1.34
C LYS A 60 -1.48 -16.72 0.71
N VAL A 61 -0.20 -16.43 0.90
CA VAL A 61 0.90 -17.29 0.42
C VAL A 61 0.81 -18.69 1.04
N GLU A 62 0.49 -18.78 2.34
CA GLU A 62 0.29 -20.04 3.04
C GLU A 62 -0.89 -20.84 2.48
N ARG A 63 -2.03 -20.19 2.18
CA ARG A 63 -3.16 -20.86 1.52
C ARG A 63 -2.79 -21.40 0.14
N PHE A 64 -2.12 -20.61 -0.69
CA PHE A 64 -1.68 -21.05 -2.02
C PHE A 64 -0.64 -22.16 -1.96
N PHE A 65 0.19 -22.18 -0.91
CA PHE A 65 1.12 -23.27 -0.65
C PHE A 65 0.36 -24.57 -0.33
N ILE A 66 -0.62 -24.52 0.58
CA ILE A 66 -1.40 -25.70 0.99
C ILE A 66 -2.31 -26.22 -0.15
N SER A 67 -2.88 -25.34 -0.95
CA SER A 67 -3.90 -25.68 -1.95
C SER A 67 -3.44 -25.39 -3.39
N TYR A 68 -3.01 -26.44 -4.10
CA TYR A 68 -2.63 -26.35 -5.52
C TYR A 68 -3.81 -25.95 -6.42
N SER A 69 -5.01 -26.44 -6.13
CA SER A 69 -6.20 -26.11 -6.91
C SER A 69 -6.56 -24.62 -6.79
N GLU A 70 -6.45 -24.05 -5.58
CA GLU A 70 -6.67 -22.62 -5.34
C GLU A 70 -5.58 -21.76 -6.00
N ARG A 71 -4.34 -22.26 -6.03
CA ARG A 71 -3.22 -21.59 -6.70
C ARG A 71 -3.42 -21.52 -8.21
N ASP A 72 -3.81 -22.62 -8.83
CA ASP A 72 -4.02 -22.67 -10.29
C ASP A 72 -5.31 -21.94 -10.69
N SER A 73 -6.38 -22.01 -9.90
CA SER A 73 -7.56 -21.19 -10.12
C SER A 73 -7.22 -19.70 -10.04
N THR A 74 -6.39 -19.30 -9.06
CA THR A 74 -5.95 -17.91 -8.91
C THR A 74 -5.11 -17.45 -10.09
N LYS A 75 -4.25 -18.30 -10.69
CA LYS A 75 -3.53 -17.94 -11.93
C LYS A 75 -4.49 -17.64 -13.08
N ILE A 76 -5.54 -18.47 -13.22
CA ILE A 76 -6.57 -18.27 -14.24
C ILE A 76 -7.33 -16.97 -13.97
N ASP A 77 -7.72 -16.72 -12.72
CA ASP A 77 -8.40 -15.50 -12.31
C ASP A 77 -7.54 -14.24 -12.56
N VAL A 78 -6.23 -14.34 -12.32
CA VAL A 78 -5.26 -13.27 -12.63
C VAL A 78 -5.23 -13.00 -14.12
N ILE A 79 -5.12 -14.03 -14.96
CA ILE A 79 -5.12 -13.88 -16.42
C ILE A 79 -6.43 -13.24 -16.88
N HIS A 80 -7.56 -13.74 -16.39
CA HIS A 80 -8.88 -13.18 -16.71
C HIS A 80 -9.01 -11.72 -16.26
N GLY A 81 -8.52 -11.39 -15.07
CA GLY A 81 -8.50 -10.02 -14.54
C GLY A 81 -7.63 -9.09 -15.37
N LEU A 82 -6.46 -9.55 -15.84
CA LEU A 82 -5.59 -8.77 -16.74
C LEU A 82 -6.24 -8.55 -18.10
N LEU A 83 -6.87 -9.57 -18.69
CA LEU A 83 -7.64 -9.44 -19.93
C LEU A 83 -8.80 -8.45 -19.78
N THR A 84 -9.49 -8.47 -18.63
CA THR A 84 -10.54 -7.52 -18.30
C THR A 84 -9.97 -6.10 -18.22
N ALA A 85 -8.83 -5.90 -17.57
CA ALA A 85 -8.19 -4.59 -17.47
C ALA A 85 -7.77 -4.06 -18.84
N ILE A 86 -7.16 -4.90 -19.69
CA ILE A 86 -6.79 -4.56 -21.06
C ILE A 86 -8.04 -4.16 -21.85
N SER A 87 -9.12 -4.92 -21.72
CA SER A 87 -10.39 -4.63 -22.40
C SER A 87 -10.98 -3.28 -21.97
N ILE A 88 -10.95 -2.96 -20.68
CA ILE A 88 -11.36 -1.63 -20.15
C ILE A 88 -10.50 -0.52 -20.76
N MET A 89 -9.18 -0.71 -20.84
CA MET A 89 -8.26 0.27 -21.45
C MET A 89 -8.50 0.44 -22.95
N VAL A 90 -8.76 -0.65 -23.69
CA VAL A 90 -9.09 -0.60 -25.13
C VAL A 90 -10.40 0.15 -25.35
N VAL A 91 -11.43 -0.13 -24.56
CA VAL A 91 -12.71 0.63 -24.60
C VAL A 91 -12.48 2.10 -24.26
N GLY A 92 -11.67 2.40 -23.24
CA GLY A 92 -11.26 3.76 -22.88
C GLY A 92 -10.59 4.48 -24.04
N THR A 93 -9.66 3.81 -24.74
CA THR A 93 -8.99 4.32 -25.94
C THR A 93 -10.00 4.62 -27.05
N GLY A 94 -10.94 3.70 -27.31
CA GLY A 94 -12.01 3.90 -28.27
C GLY A 94 -12.86 5.13 -27.96
N LEU A 95 -13.21 5.34 -26.69
CA LEU A 95 -13.94 6.54 -26.23
C LEU A 95 -13.14 7.83 -26.44
N LEU A 96 -11.82 7.82 -26.19
CA LEU A 96 -10.96 8.96 -26.45
C LEU A 96 -10.88 9.29 -27.95
N LEU A 97 -10.87 8.27 -28.82
CA LEU A 97 -10.90 8.45 -30.27
C LEU A 97 -12.24 9.01 -30.74
N LEU A 98 -13.36 8.45 -30.26
CA LEU A 98 -14.71 8.93 -30.57
C LEU A 98 -14.97 10.34 -30.03
N ALA A 99 -14.33 10.73 -28.92
CA ALA A 99 -14.43 12.09 -28.37
C ALA A 99 -14.02 13.16 -29.39
N ASN A 100 -13.14 12.84 -30.33
CA ASN A 100 -12.72 13.77 -31.39
C ASN A 100 -13.82 14.07 -32.41
N LEU A 101 -14.85 13.21 -32.50
CA LEU A 101 -15.99 13.37 -33.39
C LEU A 101 -17.17 14.09 -32.72
N LEU A 102 -17.09 14.32 -31.40
CA LEU A 102 -18.18 14.92 -30.63
C LEU A 102 -18.05 16.46 -30.53
N PRO A 103 -19.18 17.18 -30.45
CA PRO A 103 -19.19 18.63 -30.22
C PRO A 103 -18.66 18.99 -28.81
N HIS A 104 -18.20 20.23 -28.64
CA HIS A 104 -17.41 20.71 -27.49
C HIS A 104 -17.84 20.22 -26.09
N PRO A 105 -19.10 20.31 -25.63
CA PRO A 105 -19.43 19.87 -24.27
C PRO A 105 -19.34 18.34 -24.10
N SER A 106 -19.80 17.58 -25.10
CA SER A 106 -19.79 16.11 -25.07
C SER A 106 -18.37 15.53 -25.23
N LYS A 107 -17.50 16.26 -25.93
CA LYS A 107 -16.08 15.92 -26.10
C LYS A 107 -15.32 15.86 -24.78
N TYR A 108 -15.48 16.86 -23.91
CA TYR A 108 -14.81 16.88 -22.61
C TYR A 108 -15.31 15.78 -21.68
N LEU A 109 -16.61 15.49 -21.72
CA LEU A 109 -17.20 14.37 -20.97
C LEU A 109 -16.62 13.02 -21.43
N ALA A 110 -16.51 12.80 -22.75
CA ALA A 110 -15.93 11.59 -23.30
C ALA A 110 -14.43 11.44 -22.94
N TYR A 111 -13.66 12.55 -22.91
CA TYR A 111 -12.28 12.51 -22.42
C TYR A 111 -12.20 12.13 -20.93
N PHE A 112 -13.05 12.70 -20.09
CA PHE A 112 -13.09 12.37 -18.67
C PHE A 112 -13.41 10.88 -18.45
N ILE A 113 -14.42 10.35 -19.14
CA ILE A 113 -14.79 8.93 -19.07
C ILE A 113 -13.65 8.04 -19.59
N GLY A 114 -13.00 8.43 -20.68
CA GLY A 114 -11.85 7.71 -21.23
C GLY A 114 -10.69 7.62 -20.22
N VAL A 115 -10.27 8.75 -19.65
CA VAL A 115 -9.22 8.79 -18.61
C VAL A 115 -9.61 7.97 -17.37
N TYR A 116 -10.87 8.04 -16.96
CA TYR A 116 -11.36 7.26 -15.83
C TYR A 116 -11.34 5.75 -16.11
N ALA A 117 -11.66 5.31 -17.34
CA ALA A 117 -11.53 3.91 -17.74
C ALA A 117 -10.08 3.42 -17.65
N PHE A 118 -9.11 4.23 -18.08
CA PHE A 118 -7.69 3.91 -17.89
C PHE A 118 -7.30 3.77 -16.43
N TYR A 119 -7.73 4.70 -15.57
CA TYR A 119 -7.50 4.62 -14.13
C TYR A 119 -8.06 3.32 -13.53
N LEU A 120 -9.28 2.93 -13.91
CA LEU A 120 -9.87 1.65 -13.50
C LEU A 120 -9.05 0.45 -14.00
N GLY A 121 -8.61 0.48 -15.26
CA GLY A 121 -7.75 -0.55 -15.83
C GLY A 121 -6.45 -0.73 -15.03
N ILE A 122 -5.74 0.37 -14.72
CA ILE A 122 -4.50 0.32 -13.92
C ILE A 122 -4.77 -0.26 -12.54
N LYS A 123 -5.85 0.17 -11.88
CA LYS A 123 -6.20 -0.34 -10.56
C LYS A 123 -6.49 -1.84 -10.55
N VAL A 124 -7.10 -2.37 -11.63
CA VAL A 124 -7.28 -3.82 -11.77
C VAL A 124 -5.93 -4.50 -11.99
N ILE A 125 -5.06 -3.97 -12.85
CA ILE A 125 -3.71 -4.51 -13.09
C ILE A 125 -2.90 -4.60 -11.79
N ASP A 126 -2.88 -3.54 -10.98
CA ASP A 126 -2.16 -3.52 -9.71
C ASP A 126 -2.63 -4.62 -8.77
N LYS A 127 -3.95 -4.82 -8.67
CA LYS A 127 -4.54 -5.90 -7.85
C LYS A 127 -4.11 -7.28 -8.36
N GLN A 128 -4.14 -7.50 -9.68
CA GLN A 128 -3.76 -8.79 -10.26
C GLN A 128 -2.27 -9.08 -10.15
N HIS A 129 -1.40 -8.07 -10.30
CA HIS A 129 0.04 -8.22 -10.07
C HIS A 129 0.37 -8.60 -8.63
N LEU A 130 -0.35 -8.03 -7.65
CA LEU A 130 -0.18 -8.40 -6.25
C LEU A 130 -0.52 -9.89 -6.02
N LEU A 131 -1.65 -10.36 -6.57
CA LEU A 131 -2.07 -11.76 -6.48
C LEU A 131 -1.06 -12.69 -7.17
N LEU A 132 -0.58 -12.33 -8.36
CA LEU A 132 0.44 -13.09 -9.06
C LEU A 132 1.75 -13.18 -8.26
N GLY A 133 2.15 -12.07 -7.63
CA GLY A 133 3.32 -12.04 -6.74
C GLY A 133 3.17 -12.98 -5.55
N GLN A 134 1.97 -13.05 -4.94
CA GLN A 134 1.68 -14.00 -3.85
C GLN A 134 1.73 -15.46 -4.32
N VAL A 135 1.15 -15.76 -5.49
CA VAL A 135 1.22 -17.10 -6.09
C VAL A 135 2.68 -17.50 -6.36
N LYS A 136 3.48 -16.57 -6.91
CA LYS A 136 4.90 -16.83 -7.17
C LYS A 136 5.69 -17.06 -5.87
N LEU A 137 5.44 -16.26 -4.83
CA LEU A 137 6.06 -16.46 -3.52
C LEU A 137 5.70 -17.82 -2.91
N ALA A 138 4.47 -18.29 -3.09
CA ALA A 138 4.06 -19.63 -2.64
C ALA A 138 4.81 -20.74 -3.39
N GLN A 139 5.03 -20.58 -4.69
CA GLN A 139 5.86 -21.50 -5.48
C GLN A 139 7.33 -21.48 -5.05
N GLU A 140 7.89 -20.30 -4.78
CA GLU A 140 9.26 -20.18 -4.25
C GLU A 140 9.40 -20.87 -2.88
N ARG A 141 8.38 -20.75 -2.02
CA ARG A 141 8.34 -21.41 -0.70
C ARG A 141 8.33 -22.93 -0.82
N GLU A 142 7.57 -23.46 -1.77
CA GLU A 142 7.50 -24.89 -2.04
C GLU A 142 8.81 -25.44 -2.59
N LEU A 143 9.37 -24.82 -3.62
CA LEU A 143 10.65 -25.24 -4.19
C LEU A 143 11.77 -25.19 -3.14
N ALA A 144 11.81 -24.14 -2.33
CA ALA A 144 12.80 -24.02 -1.26
C ALA A 144 12.63 -25.12 -0.19
N LEU A 145 11.39 -25.52 0.12
CA LEU A 145 11.14 -26.61 1.05
C LEU A 145 11.58 -27.95 0.46
N ASP A 146 11.23 -28.23 -0.80
CA ASP A 146 11.59 -29.49 -1.47
C ASP A 146 13.11 -29.63 -1.59
N ASP A 147 13.81 -28.58 -2.02
CA ASP A 147 15.27 -28.56 -2.11
C ASP A 147 15.91 -28.81 -0.74
N TRP A 148 15.43 -28.10 0.30
CA TRP A 148 15.94 -28.24 1.65
C TRP A 148 15.67 -29.63 2.25
N MET A 149 14.48 -30.20 2.02
CA MET A 149 14.13 -31.55 2.48
C MET A 149 15.02 -32.60 1.81
N ASN A 150 15.28 -32.46 0.51
CA ASN A 150 16.17 -33.34 -0.24
C ASN A 150 17.62 -33.24 0.25
N GLU A 151 18.13 -32.04 0.48
CA GLU A 151 19.49 -31.82 0.99
C GLU A 151 19.69 -32.40 2.40
N ASN A 152 18.67 -32.30 3.25
CA ASN A 152 18.75 -32.71 4.66
C ASN A 152 18.20 -34.12 4.93
N ASN A 153 17.74 -34.84 3.90
CA ASN A 153 17.08 -36.14 4.00
C ASN A 153 15.91 -36.16 5.00
N VAL A 154 15.15 -35.07 5.07
CA VAL A 154 14.03 -34.90 5.99
C VAL A 154 12.80 -35.60 5.42
N ALA A 155 12.20 -36.51 6.20
CA ALA A 155 10.98 -37.18 5.78
C ALA A 155 9.76 -36.24 5.91
N PRO A 156 8.74 -36.36 5.03
CA PRO A 156 7.51 -35.56 5.13
C PRO A 156 6.76 -35.69 6.48
N SER A 157 7.00 -36.77 7.22
CA SER A 157 6.43 -37.00 8.56
C SER A 157 7.05 -36.14 9.67
N GLU A 158 8.20 -35.51 9.43
CA GLU A 158 8.93 -34.70 10.42
C GLU A 158 8.38 -33.27 10.50
N THR A 159 7.08 -33.17 10.77
CA THR A 159 6.30 -31.92 10.75
C THR A 159 6.87 -30.79 11.61
N ASN A 160 7.48 -31.10 12.76
CA ASN A 160 8.11 -30.08 13.62
C ASN A 160 9.33 -29.43 12.96
N ILE A 161 10.13 -30.23 12.25
CA ILE A 161 11.35 -29.80 11.57
C ILE A 161 10.98 -28.97 10.34
N ILE A 162 10.00 -29.44 9.56
CA ILE A 162 9.42 -28.73 8.41
C ILE A 162 8.83 -27.38 8.84
N ASN A 163 8.04 -27.35 9.92
CA ASN A 163 7.46 -26.10 10.44
C ASN A 163 8.54 -25.12 10.89
N GLY A 164 9.65 -25.60 11.47
CA GLY A 164 10.79 -24.76 11.84
C GLY A 164 11.40 -24.05 10.62
N PHE A 165 11.64 -24.80 9.54
CA PHE A 165 12.12 -24.24 8.27
C PHE A 165 11.14 -23.21 7.69
N LEU A 166 9.84 -23.54 7.65
CA LEU A 166 8.82 -22.64 7.08
C LEU A 166 8.71 -21.31 7.84
N VAL A 167 8.86 -21.33 9.18
CA VAL A 167 8.87 -20.11 10.00
C VAL A 167 10.12 -19.26 9.72
N GLN A 168 11.29 -19.87 9.57
CA GLN A 168 12.53 -19.16 9.21
C GLN A 168 12.46 -18.58 7.80
N TRP A 169 11.90 -19.32 6.85
CA TRP A 169 11.72 -18.84 5.49
C TRP A 169 10.78 -17.63 5.46
N ASP A 170 9.65 -17.71 6.16
CA ASP A 170 8.68 -16.62 6.26
C ASP A 170 9.30 -15.39 6.95
N SER A 171 10.10 -15.57 8.00
CA SER A 171 10.74 -14.46 8.73
C SER A 171 11.69 -13.68 7.82
N ILE A 172 12.50 -14.38 7.01
CA ILE A 172 13.43 -13.78 6.05
C ILE A 172 12.67 -13.08 4.91
N LYS A 173 11.70 -13.77 4.28
CA LYS A 173 11.02 -13.27 3.07
C LYS A 173 10.05 -12.12 3.36
N PHE A 174 9.41 -12.12 4.52
CA PHE A 174 8.49 -11.05 4.92
C PHE A 174 9.12 -10.01 5.84
N ASN A 175 10.37 -10.21 6.26
CA ASN A 175 11.09 -9.34 7.20
C ASN A 175 10.27 -9.09 8.49
N ILE A 176 9.75 -10.18 9.06
CA ILE A 176 9.01 -10.22 10.33
C ILE A 176 9.81 -11.05 11.32
N SER A 177 9.82 -10.69 12.60
CA SER A 177 10.49 -11.51 13.62
C SER A 177 9.78 -12.85 13.84
N GLU A 178 10.53 -13.91 14.12
CA GLU A 178 9.96 -15.24 14.42
C GLU A 178 8.99 -15.20 15.62
N THR A 179 9.27 -14.36 16.60
CA THR A 179 8.41 -14.11 17.76
C THR A 179 7.04 -13.54 17.37
N GLU A 180 6.99 -12.57 16.44
CA GLU A 180 5.72 -12.00 15.96
C GLU A 180 4.93 -13.01 15.09
N LEU A 181 5.61 -13.92 14.38
CA LEU A 181 4.98 -14.98 13.60
C LEU A 181 4.31 -16.03 14.49
N LEU A 182 4.95 -16.40 15.61
CA LEU A 182 4.46 -17.41 16.55
C LEU A 182 3.31 -16.93 17.44
N GLU A 183 3.20 -15.62 17.70
CA GLU A 183 2.05 -15.04 18.42
C GLU A 183 0.79 -15.02 17.56
N HIS A 184 0.94 -14.78 16.25
CA HIS A 184 -0.18 -14.73 15.32
C HIS A 184 -0.74 -16.12 14.97
N SER A 185 0.09 -17.16 14.96
CA SER A 185 -0.37 -18.54 14.70
C SER A 185 -1.16 -19.15 15.86
N LYS A 186 -1.02 -18.62 17.09
CA LYS A 186 -1.79 -19.05 18.27
C LYS A 186 -3.17 -18.38 18.40
N SER A 187 -3.40 -17.30 17.65
CA SER A 187 -4.63 -16.50 17.70
C SER A 187 -5.58 -16.72 16.52
N SER A 188 -5.21 -17.62 15.60
CA SER A 188 -6.00 -18.06 14.45
C SER A 188 -6.50 -19.48 14.67
#